data_AF-A0A429B060-F1
#
_entry.id   AF-A0A429B060-F1
#
_cell.length_a   1.000
_cell.length_b   1.000
_cell.length_c   1.000
_cell.angle_alpha   90.00
_cell.angle_beta   90.00
_cell.angle_gamma   90.00
#
_symmetry.space_group_name_H-M   'P 1'
#
loop_
_entity.id
_entity.type
_entity.pdbx_description
1 polymer ?
#
loop_
_entity_poly.entity_id
_entity_poly.type
_entity_poly.pdbx_seq_one_letter_code
_entity_poly.pdbx_strand_id
1 'polypeptide(L)' 'MAAKMITFDEDARRGLERGMNQLADAVKVTLGPKGRNVVLEKKWGAPTIT' A
#
# COMPACT_ATOMS: atom_id res chain seq x y z
N MET A 1 -5.98 -13.71 26.00
CA MET A 1 -5.17 -13.00 24.98
C MET A 1 -5.11 -13.85 23.73
N ALA A 2 -5.17 -13.25 22.53
CA ALA A 2 -5.01 -13.99 21.28
C ALA A 2 -3.53 -14.40 21.06
N ALA A 3 -3.31 -15.60 20.54
CA ALA A 3 -1.98 -16.10 20.21
C ALA A 3 -1.30 -15.22 19.14
N LYS A 4 0.04 -15.12 19.19
CA LYS A 4 0.83 -14.36 18.21
C LYS A 4 1.40 -15.29 17.15
N MET A 5 1.38 -14.83 15.90
CA MET A 5 2.13 -15.45 14.82
C MET A 5 3.50 -14.78 14.75
N ILE A 6 4.57 -15.59 14.72
CA ILE A 6 5.95 -15.12 14.60
C ILE A 6 6.56 -15.84 13.40
N THR A 7 7.06 -15.07 12.43
CA THR A 7 7.72 -15.56 11.21
C THR A 7 9.16 -15.07 11.16
N PHE A 8 10.07 -15.83 10.56
CA PHE A 8 11.50 -15.54 10.55
C PHE A 8 12.08 -15.46 9.14
N ASP A 9 13.34 -15.02 9.06
CA ASP A 9 14.20 -15.06 7.89
C ASP A 9 13.57 -14.54 6.60
N GLU A 10 13.56 -15.36 5.55
CA GLU A 10 13.08 -15.01 4.22
C GLU A 10 11.56 -14.80 4.19
N ASP A 11 10.80 -15.62 4.94
CA ASP A 11 9.34 -15.50 4.96
C ASP A 11 8.89 -14.17 5.57
N ALA A 12 9.57 -13.74 6.64
CA ALA A 12 9.35 -12.42 7.22
C ALA A 12 9.70 -11.30 6.23
N ARG A 13 10.88 -11.38 5.58
CA ARG A 13 11.33 -10.37 4.62
C ARG A 13 10.41 -10.26 3.41
N ARG A 14 9.96 -11.38 2.83
CA ARG A 14 8.99 -11.41 1.73
C ARG A 14 7.61 -10.88 2.14
N GLY A 15 7.21 -11.08 3.39
CA GLY A 15 6.00 -10.46 3.94
C GLY A 15 6.08 -8.93 3.89
N LEU A 16 7.19 -8.38 4.39
CA LEU A 16 7.44 -6.94 4.40
C LEU A 16 7.58 -6.37 3.00
N GLU A 17 8.35 -7.03 2.14
CA GLU A 17 8.57 -6.60 0.75
C GLU A 17 7.26 -6.48 -0.02
N ARG A 18 6.36 -7.47 0.11
CA ARG A 18 5.04 -7.41 -0.54
C ARG A 18 4.23 -6.19 -0.09
N GLY A 19 4.23 -5.87 1.21
CA GLY A 19 3.55 -4.69 1.72
C GLY A 19 4.17 -3.39 1.23
N MET A 20 5.51 -3.33 1.17
CA MET A 20 6.22 -2.16 0.65
C MET A 20 6.00 -1.98 -0.84
N ASN A 21 5.97 -3.05 -1.62
CA ASN A 21 5.67 -2.98 -3.05
C ASN A 21 4.26 -2.45 -3.29
N GLN A 22 3.25 -2.88 -2.51
CA GLN A 22 1.90 -2.32 -2.61
C GLN A 22 1.87 -0.81 -2.35
N LEU A 23 2.57 -0.33 -1.33
CA LEU A 23 2.66 1.10 -1.02
C LEU A 23 3.40 1.87 -2.12
N ALA A 24 4.57 1.37 -2.53
CA ALA A 24 5.40 2.01 -3.53
C ALA A 24 4.70 2.07 -4.89
N ASP A 25 4.03 1.00 -5.29
CA ASP A 25 3.28 0.94 -6.56
C ASP A 25 2.11 1.93 -6.57
N ALA A 26 1.42 2.10 -5.45
CA ALA A 26 0.32 3.07 -5.33
C ALA A 26 0.81 4.52 -5.36
N VAL A 27 1.97 4.83 -4.78
CA VAL A 27 2.47 6.22 -4.68
C VAL A 27 3.31 6.61 -5.90
N LYS A 28 4.12 5.69 -6.46
CA LYS A 28 5.08 6.05 -7.53
C LYS A 28 4.41 6.64 -8.78
N VAL A 29 3.15 6.32 -9.03
CA VAL A 29 2.39 6.84 -10.18
C VAL A 29 2.11 8.33 -10.09
N THR A 30 2.19 8.94 -8.90
CA THR A 30 1.94 10.37 -8.68
C THR A 30 3.21 11.22 -8.76
N LEU A 31 4.38 10.61 -8.98
CA LEU A 31 5.66 11.30 -8.95
C LEU A 31 5.92 12.16 -10.21
N GLY A 32 6.37 13.39 -9.95
CA GLY A 32 6.81 14.33 -10.98
C GLY A 32 5.68 15.12 -11.64
N PRO A 33 6.02 16.07 -12.53
CA PRO A 33 5.03 16.97 -13.16
C PRO A 33 4.06 16.27 -14.13
N LYS A 34 4.27 14.97 -14.39
CA LYS A 34 3.40 14.11 -15.22
C LYS A 34 2.80 12.94 -14.41
N GLY A 35 2.78 13.08 -13.08
CA GLY A 35 2.08 12.14 -12.19
C GLY A 35 0.60 11.98 -12.58
N ARG A 36 0.07 10.79 -12.34
CA ARG A 36 -1.32 10.42 -12.63
C ARG A 36 -2.15 10.45 -11.35
N ASN A 37 -3.45 10.65 -11.51
CA ASN A 37 -4.38 10.62 -10.39
C ASN A 37 -4.56 9.20 -9.84
N VAL A 38 -4.73 9.12 -8.53
CA VAL A 38 -5.12 7.97 -7.72
C VAL A 38 -6.51 8.26 -7.14
N VAL A 39 -7.38 7.24 -7.18
CA VAL A 39 -8.74 7.33 -6.64
C VAL A 39 -8.76 6.70 -5.25
N LEU A 40 -9.18 7.48 -4.26
CA LEU A 40 -9.35 7.06 -2.87
C LEU A 40 -10.84 6.95 -2.55
N GLU A 41 -11.26 5.75 -2.18
CA GLU A 41 -12.65 5.46 -1.80
C GLU A 41 -13.07 6.27 -0.56
N LYS A 42 -14.34 6.69 -0.53
CA LYS A 42 -15.00 7.22 0.66
C LYS A 42 -16.21 6.36 0.99
N LYS A 43 -16.48 6.21 2.29
CA LYS A 43 -17.67 5.48 2.78
C LYS A 43 -19.00 6.07 2.27
N TRP A 44 -19.04 7.38 1.97
CA TRP A 44 -20.22 8.07 1.46
C TRP A 44 -19.81 9.18 0.49
N GLY A 45 -20.62 9.41 -0.55
CA GLY A 45 -20.39 10.45 -1.55
C GLY A 45 -19.37 10.05 -2.63
N ALA A 46 -18.92 11.03 -3.42
CA ALA A 46 -17.95 10.81 -4.48
C ALA A 46 -16.53 10.54 -3.93
N PRO A 47 -15.73 9.68 -4.59
CA PRO A 47 -14.37 9.38 -4.16
C PRO A 47 -13.45 10.61 -4.23
N THR A 48 -12.36 10.61 -3.46
CA THR A 48 -11.30 11.62 -3.64
C THR A 48 -10.42 11.21 -4.82
N ILE A 49 -10.15 12.15 -5.72
CA ILE A 49 -9.18 11.98 -6.80
C ILE A 49 -8.00 12.91 -6.47
N THR A 50 -6.79 12.35 -6.34
CA THR A 50 -5.56 13.10 -6.00
C THR A 50 -4.35 12.58 -6.73
#